data_AF-A0ABC9VHT0-F1
#
_entry.id   AF-A0ABC9VHT0-F1
#
_cell.length_a   1.000
_cell.length_b   1.000
_cell.length_c   1.000
_cell.angle_alpha   90.00
_cell.angle_beta   90.00
_cell.angle_gamma   90.00
#
_symmetry.space_group_name_H-M   'P 1'
#
loop_
_entity.id
_entity.type
_entity.pdbx_description
1 polymer ?
#
loop_
_entity_poly.entity_id
_entity_poly.type
_entity_poly.pdbx_seq_one_letter_code
_entity_poly.pdbx_strand_id
1 'polypeptide(L)'
;MNVKSLEQVFTQTVKFFEWLLAGIIIVAVLAEGTMLVHDLFSYIMEGEIMEKFQDFLAHALLYIIGLEVALMLIKHDMTLVMDIIIFAIARKMIILNVHMWEILVGILAIFILYYLKCYGLSCRFFPNRS
;
A
#
# COMPACT_ATOMS: atom_id res chain seq x y z
N MET A 1 -32.53 -26.05 8.57
CA MET A 1 -31.06 -25.94 8.66
C MET A 1 -30.76 -24.57 9.25
N ASN A 2 -30.11 -24.53 10.41
CA ASN A 2 -30.18 -23.41 11.35
C ASN A 2 -29.17 -22.31 10.96
N VAL A 3 -29.67 -21.11 10.64
CA VAL A 3 -28.87 -19.96 10.15
C VAL A 3 -27.75 -19.56 11.13
N LYS A 4 -27.96 -19.77 12.43
CA LYS A 4 -26.96 -19.51 13.49
C LYS A 4 -25.71 -20.39 13.39
N SER A 5 -25.84 -21.62 12.88
CA SER A 5 -24.71 -22.55 12.73
C SER A 5 -23.78 -22.15 11.58
N LEU A 6 -24.34 -21.55 10.52
CA LEU A 6 -23.60 -21.08 9.35
C LEU A 6 -22.76 -19.84 9.66
N GLU A 7 -23.32 -18.89 10.42
CA GLU A 7 -22.57 -17.69 10.80
C GLU A 7 -21.38 -18.02 11.71
N GLN A 8 -21.55 -18.95 12.65
CA GLN A 8 -20.46 -19.39 13.52
C GLN A 8 -19.31 -20.05 12.74
N VAL A 9 -19.62 -20.88 11.74
CA VAL A 9 -18.61 -21.50 10.87
C VAL A 9 -17.88 -20.45 10.02
N PHE A 10 -18.61 -19.44 9.51
CA PHE A 10 -18.02 -18.38 8.70
C PHE A 10 -17.08 -17.49 9.53
N THR A 11 -17.52 -17.07 10.72
CA THR A 11 -16.70 -16.25 11.64
C THR A 11 -15.46 -17.01 12.11
N GLN A 12 -15.58 -18.31 12.39
CA GLN A 12 -14.44 -19.11 12.85
C GLN A 12 -13.39 -19.32 11.74
N THR A 13 -13.85 -19.45 10.48
CA THR A 13 -12.97 -19.51 9.31
C THR A 13 -12.26 -18.18 9.08
N VAL A 14 -12.97 -17.05 9.16
CA VAL A 14 -12.37 -15.71 9.03
C VAL A 14 -11.31 -15.47 10.10
N LYS A 15 -11.58 -15.83 11.37
CA LYS A 15 -10.62 -15.68 12.47
C LYS A 15 -9.34 -16.51 12.27
N PHE A 16 -9.46 -17.70 11.68
CA PHE A 16 -8.29 -18.52 11.33
C PHE A 16 -7.42 -17.82 10.28
N PHE A 17 -8.05 -17.28 9.23
CA PHE A 17 -7.35 -16.49 8.21
C PHE A 17 -6.75 -15.19 8.77
N GLU A 18 -7.45 -14.51 9.67
CA GLU A 18 -6.96 -13.29 10.33
C GLU A 18 -5.66 -13.55 11.11
N TRP A 19 -5.60 -14.63 11.88
CA TRP A 19 -4.42 -14.99 12.65
C TRP A 19 -3.25 -15.43 11.75
N LEU A 20 -3.55 -16.18 10.69
CA LEU A 20 -2.58 -16.60 9.68
C LEU A 20 -2.00 -15.41 8.91
N LEU A 21 -2.85 -14.48 8.49
CA LEU A 21 -2.46 -13.26 7.78
C LEU A 21 -1.64 -12.34 8.69
N ALA A 22 -2.05 -12.16 9.94
CA ALA A 22 -1.28 -11.40 10.93
C ALA A 22 0.11 -11.99 11.15
N GLY A 23 0.23 -13.32 11.26
CA GLY A 23 1.52 -14.00 11.38
C GLY A 23 2.43 -13.78 10.17
N ILE A 24 1.89 -13.91 8.96
CA ILE A 24 2.64 -13.68 7.71
C ILE A 24 3.16 -12.24 7.63
N ILE A 25 2.33 -11.25 7.98
CA ILE A 25 2.76 -9.85 7.98
C ILE A 25 3.86 -9.59 9.00
N ILE A 26 3.74 -10.12 10.21
CA ILE A 26 4.78 -9.94 11.23
C ILE A 26 6.12 -10.49 10.73
N VAL A 27 6.12 -11.68 10.11
CA VAL A 27 7.34 -12.27 9.55
C VAL A 27 7.88 -11.44 8.37
N ALA A 28 7.01 -10.97 7.47
CA ALA A 28 7.41 -10.13 6.34
C ALA A 28 8.06 -8.81 6.82
N VAL A 29 7.45 -8.15 7.82
CA VAL A 29 7.99 -6.91 8.41
C VAL A 29 9.37 -7.12 9.03
N LEU A 30 9.53 -8.22 9.77
CA LEU A 30 10.80 -8.53 10.42
C LEU A 30 11.89 -8.86 9.38
N ALA A 31 11.56 -9.68 8.38
CA ALA A 31 12.50 -10.06 7.33
C ALA A 31 12.97 -8.84 6.52
N GLU A 32 12.05 -8.03 6.01
CA GLU A 32 12.39 -6.87 5.20
C GLU A 32 13.06 -5.75 6.02
N GLY A 33 12.69 -5.59 7.29
CA GLY A 33 13.40 -4.71 8.22
C GLY A 33 14.88 -5.08 8.39
N THR A 34 15.20 -6.38 8.48
CA THR A 34 16.61 -6.82 8.58
C THR A 34 17.40 -6.60 7.30
N MET A 35 16.78 -6.79 6.13
CA MET A 35 17.43 -6.55 4.83
C MET A 35 17.80 -5.06 4.66
N LEU A 36 16.90 -4.15 4.99
CA LEU A 36 17.17 -2.71 4.89
C LEU A 36 18.30 -2.24 5.83
N VAL A 37 18.38 -2.80 7.04
CA VAL A 37 19.46 -2.49 7.98
C VAL A 37 20.80 -3.00 7.47
N HIS A 38 20.82 -4.19 6.85
CA HIS A 38 22.04 -4.75 6.26
C HIS A 38 22.54 -3.91 5.08
N ASP A 39 21.65 -3.50 4.16
CA ASP A 39 22.01 -2.65 3.02
C ASP A 39 22.55 -1.30 3.47
N LEU A 40 21.91 -0.68 4.47
CA LEU A 40 22.40 0.57 5.05
C LEU A 40 23.80 0.42 5.66
N PHE A 41 24.05 -0.67 6.38
CA PHE A 41 25.35 -0.94 6.99
C PHE A 41 26.44 -1.17 5.94
N SER A 42 26.12 -1.88 4.85
CA SER A 42 27.03 -2.09 3.70
C SER A 42 27.43 -0.77 3.06
N TYR A 43 26.45 0.10 2.76
CA TYR A 43 26.71 1.39 2.13
C TYR A 43 27.55 2.33 3.01
N ILE A 44 27.37 2.26 4.34
CA ILE A 44 28.20 3.02 5.29
C ILE A 44 29.64 2.52 5.30
N MET A 45 29.84 1.21 5.27
CA MET A 45 31.17 0.60 5.32
C MET A 45 31.97 0.81 4.03
N GLU A 46 31.30 0.83 2.88
CA GLU A 46 31.90 1.07 1.57
C GLU A 46 32.15 2.56 1.29
N GLY A 47 31.55 3.47 2.07
CA GLY A 47 31.68 4.92 1.88
C GLY A 47 30.92 5.47 0.67
N GLU A 48 30.14 4.64 -0.02
CA GLU A 48 29.35 5.00 -1.21
C GLU A 48 27.94 5.52 -0.87
N ILE A 49 27.70 5.88 0.41
CA ILE A 49 26.38 6.31 0.89
C ILE A 49 25.75 7.34 -0.05
N MET A 50 26.50 8.34 -0.49
CA MET A 50 25.93 9.45 -1.27
C MET A 50 25.53 9.05 -2.70
N GLU A 51 26.23 8.10 -3.33
CA GLU A 51 25.85 7.57 -4.65
C GLU A 51 24.71 6.54 -4.54
N LYS A 52 24.71 5.72 -3.49
CA LYS A 52 23.72 4.65 -3.28
C LYS A 52 22.50 5.08 -2.47
N PHE A 53 22.46 6.31 -1.97
CA PHE A 53 21.34 6.82 -1.16
C PHE A 53 20.02 6.81 -1.91
N GLN A 54 20.04 7.15 -3.21
CA GLN A 54 18.83 7.15 -4.04
C GLN A 54 18.27 5.73 -4.21
N ASP A 55 19.13 4.73 -4.44
CA ASP A 55 18.75 3.33 -4.55
C ASP A 55 18.27 2.77 -3.21
N PHE A 56 18.93 3.14 -2.11
CA PHE A 56 18.47 2.81 -0.76
C PHE A 56 17.07 3.36 -0.48
N LEU A 57 16.84 4.64 -0.78
CA LEU A 57 15.52 5.26 -0.62
C LEU A 57 14.47 4.60 -1.51
N ALA A 58 14.84 4.15 -2.71
CA ALA A 58 13.94 3.44 -3.61
C ALA A 58 13.50 2.08 -3.05
N HIS A 59 14.44 1.29 -2.55
CA HIS A 59 14.12 0.00 -1.91
C HIS A 59 13.33 0.17 -0.61
N ALA A 60 13.74 1.08 0.27
CA ALA A 60 13.07 1.36 1.54
C ALA A 60 11.60 1.75 1.34
N LEU A 61 11.29 2.40 0.22
CA LEU A 61 9.92 2.78 -0.10
C LEU A 61 9.06 1.72 -0.67
N LEU A 62 9.61 1.00 -1.63
CA LEU A 62 8.90 -0.10 -2.24
C LEU A 62 8.47 -1.06 -1.14
N TYR A 63 9.33 -1.24 -0.14
CA TYR A 63 9.04 -1.93 1.10
C TYR A 63 7.89 -1.30 1.90
N ILE A 64 7.98 -0.02 2.30
CA ILE A 64 6.93 0.65 3.09
C ILE A 64 5.56 0.54 2.40
N ILE A 65 5.52 0.75 1.08
CA ILE A 65 4.28 0.63 0.29
C ILE A 65 3.75 -0.81 0.32
N GLY A 66 4.62 -1.81 0.16
CA GLY A 66 4.24 -3.23 0.24
C GLY A 66 3.66 -3.60 1.60
N LEU A 67 4.29 -3.11 2.67
CA LEU A 67 3.81 -3.30 4.04
C LEU A 67 2.42 -2.68 4.25
N GLU A 68 2.23 -1.45 3.79
CA GLU A 68 0.97 -0.74 3.98
C GLU A 68 -0.18 -1.38 3.19
N VAL A 69 0.08 -1.84 1.96
CA VAL A 69 -0.88 -2.65 1.17
C VAL A 69 -1.21 -3.97 1.86
N ALA A 70 -0.23 -4.64 2.47
CA ALA A 70 -0.47 -5.85 3.24
C ALA A 70 -1.35 -5.59 4.48
N LEU A 71 -1.09 -4.50 5.21
CA LEU A 71 -1.88 -4.10 6.38
C LEU A 71 -3.32 -3.69 6.00
N MET A 72 -3.52 -3.13 4.82
CA MET A 72 -4.85 -2.84 4.27
C MET A 72 -5.67 -4.09 3.97
N LEU A 73 -5.02 -5.13 3.43
CA LEU A 73 -5.66 -6.42 3.18
C LEU A 73 -6.14 -7.06 4.50
N ILE A 74 -5.43 -6.85 5.60
CA ILE A 74 -5.84 -7.32 6.92
C ILE A 74 -7.02 -6.51 7.45
N LYS A 75 -6.93 -5.18 7.44
CA LYS A 75 -7.94 -4.32 8.07
C LYS A 75 -9.20 -4.13 7.23
N HIS A 76 -9.20 -4.57 5.97
CA HIS A 76 -10.30 -4.38 5.01
C HIS A 76 -10.79 -2.93 4.91
N ASP A 77 -9.92 -1.96 5.19
CA ASP A 77 -10.28 -0.54 5.17
C ASP A 77 -9.80 0.09 3.86
N MET A 78 -10.71 0.05 2.88
CA MET A 78 -10.46 0.49 1.50
C MET A 78 -10.27 2.01 1.39
N THR A 79 -10.65 2.77 2.42
CA THR A 79 -10.51 4.23 2.47
C THR A 79 -9.05 4.64 2.44
N LEU A 80 -8.21 3.87 3.12
CA LEU A 80 -6.79 4.14 3.32
C LEU A 80 -6.01 3.91 2.00
N VAL A 81 -6.52 3.05 1.09
CA VAL A 81 -5.83 2.57 -0.13
C VAL A 81 -5.50 3.71 -1.09
N MET A 82 -6.40 4.70 -1.19
CA MET A 82 -6.23 5.83 -2.11
C MET A 82 -5.04 6.71 -1.71
N ASP A 83 -4.86 7.00 -0.43
CA ASP A 83 -3.78 7.87 0.06
C ASP A 83 -2.40 7.24 -0.17
N ILE A 84 -2.32 5.92 -0.01
CA ILE A 84 -1.08 5.16 -0.21
C ILE A 84 -0.72 5.04 -1.68
N ILE A 85 -1.70 4.85 -2.56
CA ILE A 85 -1.46 4.85 -4.01
C ILE A 85 -0.91 6.22 -4.44
N ILE A 86 -1.46 7.33 -3.92
CA ILE A 86 -0.95 8.68 -4.22
C ILE A 86 0.49 8.85 -3.72
N PHE A 87 0.79 8.42 -2.50
CA PHE A 87 2.15 8.46 -1.96
C PHE A 87 3.13 7.58 -2.76
N ALA A 88 2.71 6.38 -3.15
CA ALA A 88 3.50 5.46 -3.96
C ALA A 88 3.84 6.05 -5.34
N ILE A 89 2.87 6.68 -5.99
CA ILE A 89 3.06 7.35 -7.28
C ILE A 89 3.98 8.58 -7.12
N ALA A 90 3.72 9.40 -6.10
CA ALA A 90 4.50 10.60 -5.82
C ALA A 90 5.99 10.30 -5.58
N ARG A 91 6.33 9.13 -5.01
CA ARG A 91 7.73 8.79 -4.77
C ARG A 91 8.41 8.07 -5.93
N LYS A 92 7.67 7.29 -6.73
CA LYS A 92 8.17 6.80 -8.03
C LYS A 92 8.51 7.95 -9.00
N MET A 93 7.81 9.07 -8.89
CA MET A 93 8.09 10.31 -9.62
C MET A 93 9.44 10.96 -9.24
N ILE A 94 9.87 10.83 -7.98
CA ILE A 94 11.10 11.47 -7.48
C ILE A 94 12.35 10.62 -7.79
N ILE A 95 12.19 9.29 -7.77
CA ILE A 95 13.31 8.35 -7.91
C ILE A 95 13.68 8.08 -9.36
N LEU A 96 12.70 8.02 -10.27
CA LEU A 96 13.00 8.00 -11.69
C LEU A 96 13.21 9.44 -12.17
N ASN A 97 14.20 9.67 -13.03
CA ASN A 97 14.27 10.87 -13.86
C ASN A 97 13.16 10.80 -14.94
N VAL A 98 11.90 10.76 -14.51
CA VAL A 98 10.75 10.85 -15.41
C VAL A 98 10.66 12.27 -15.92
N HIS A 99 10.50 12.42 -17.22
CA HIS A 99 10.26 13.73 -17.81
C HIS A 99 8.97 14.33 -17.22
N MET A 100 9.03 15.61 -16.86
CA MET A 100 7.93 16.38 -16.26
C MET A 100 6.57 16.19 -16.97
N TRP A 101 6.59 15.94 -18.28
CA TRP A 101 5.41 15.67 -19.11
C TRP A 101 4.66 14.38 -18.75
N GLU A 102 5.35 13.28 -18.45
CA GLU A 102 4.71 12.00 -18.15
C GLU A 102 3.92 12.07 -16.84
N ILE A 103 4.46 12.83 -15.89
CA ILE A 103 3.85 13.04 -14.58
C ILE A 103 2.61 13.92 -14.72
N LEU A 104 2.70 14.99 -15.52
CA LEU A 104 1.56 15.88 -15.78
C LEU A 104 0.37 15.09 -16.36
N VAL A 105 0.63 14.19 -17.31
CA VAL A 105 -0.41 13.32 -17.91
C VAL A 105 -0.98 12.34 -16.89
N GLY A 106 -0.13 11.76 -16.03
CA GLY A 106 -0.58 10.87 -14.94
C GLY A 106 -1.51 11.56 -13.94
N ILE A 107 -1.17 12.77 -13.50
CA ILE A 107 -2.01 13.58 -12.61
C ILE A 107 -3.32 13.96 -13.29
N LEU A 108 -3.27 14.36 -14.56
CA LEU A 108 -4.47 14.69 -15.35
C LEU A 108 -5.43 13.50 -15.46
N ALA A 109 -4.90 12.29 -15.68
CA ALA A 109 -5.70 11.06 -15.76
C ALA A 109 -6.40 10.74 -14.43
N ILE A 110 -5.71 10.86 -13.29
CA ILE A 110 -6.30 10.67 -11.96
C ILE A 110 -7.38 11.72 -11.69
N PHE A 111 -7.12 12.98 -12.06
CA PHE A 111 -8.05 14.09 -11.89
C PHE A 111 -9.34 13.86 -12.70
N ILE A 112 -9.22 13.38 -13.94
CA ILE A 112 -10.36 13.02 -14.80
C ILE A 112 -11.15 11.85 -14.19
N LEU A 113 -10.49 10.80 -13.72
CA LEU A 113 -11.16 9.66 -13.08
C LEU A 113 -11.93 10.09 -11.81
N TYR A 114 -11.34 10.97 -10.99
CA TYR A 114 -12.00 11.52 -9.82
C TYR A 114 -13.19 12.41 -10.20
N TYR A 115 -13.02 13.25 -11.22
CA TYR A 115 -14.08 14.11 -11.73
C TYR A 115 -15.26 13.29 -12.28
N LEU A 116 -14.98 12.24 -13.06
CA LEU A 116 -16.00 11.32 -13.58
C LEU A 116 -16.69 10.53 -12.47
N LYS A 117 -15.97 10.13 -11.43
CA LYS A 117 -16.58 9.52 -10.24
C LYS A 117 -17.53 10.49 -9.52
N CYS A 118 -17.18 11.77 -9.46
CA CYS A 118 -17.97 12.78 -8.76
C CYS A 118 -19.16 13.31 -9.58
N TYR A 119 -19.05 13.35 -10.92
CA TYR A 119 -20.05 13.98 -11.80
C TYR A 119 -20.75 13.01 -12.77
N GLY A 120 -20.13 11.89 -13.15
CA GLY A 120 -20.59 11.00 -14.22
C GLY A 120 -21.52 9.87 -13.77
N LEU A 121 -21.50 9.49 -12.50
CA LEU A 121 -22.42 8.52 -11.91
C LEU A 121 -23.15 9.19 -10.74
N SER A 122 -24.35 9.69 -11.06
CA SER A 122 -25.51 9.87 -10.17
C SER A 122 -25.25 9.84 -8.65
N CYS A 123 -25.82 10.83 -7.96
CA CYS A 123 -26.26 10.79 -6.56
C CYS A 123 -26.92 9.46 -6.11
N ARG A 124 -26.19 8.34 -6.01
CA ARG A 124 -26.73 7.02 -5.60
C ARG A 124 -25.75 6.08 -4.90
N PHE A 125 -24.62 6.57 -4.37
CA PHE A 125 -23.76 5.73 -3.51
C PHE A 125 -23.58 6.25 -2.07
N PHE A 126 -24.61 6.91 -1.55
CA PHE A 126 -24.88 6.98 -0.12
C PHE A 126 -26.41 7.06 0.10
N PRO A 127 -27.15 5.94 0.10
CA PRO A 127 -28.32 5.87 0.95
C PRO A 127 -27.81 5.91 2.40
N ASN A 128 -28.11 7.04 3.05
CA ASN A 128 -28.24 7.20 4.48
C ASN A 128 -28.53 5.86 5.18
N ARG A 129 -27.56 5.35 5.94
CA ARG A 129 -27.76 4.33 6.95
C ARG A 129 -27.43 5.02 8.27
N SER A 130 -28.50 5.20 9.05
CA SER A 130 -28.53 5.73 10.42
C SER A 130 -27.45 5.15 11.31
#